data_AF-A0A0F8ZBY7-F1
#
_entry.id   AF-A0A0F8ZBY7-F1
#
_cell.length_a   1.000
_cell.length_b   1.000
_cell.length_c   1.000
_cell.angle_alpha   90.00
_cell.angle_beta   90.00
_cell.angle_gamma   90.00
#
_symmetry.space_group_name_H-M   'P 1'
#
loop_
_entity.id
_entity.type
_entity.pdbx_description
1 polymer ?
#
loop_
_entity_poly.entity_id
_entity_poly.type
_entity_poly.pdbx_seq_one_letter_code
_entity_poly.pdbx_strand_id
1 'polypeptide(L)'
;MPSRKEIAKFFFDPVLPAAKQYEGLRAYFVKECSARKIALRLGYTLSSFQTLVRDFKVNLKEGRKPEFFISHHPGPKTTPKKDLVRMEAITLRKQNYSIYDIQALLETKGYIISHTAISEILREEGFARLPKRSKVEVRQVSISRPNIPEVTDVRSLNLSDGRKVTTEYGGLFLFLPILSELGLEEIVATSKYPGTTMIPAVSAILSHLVLKLIDKERHSHIDDLNFDEGVGLFAELNLLPKSTAISSYSYRTIRSMNLCFLEKLIHRIHTDILLDAKVFNLDFHPVPHRGEESVLERHWIPSRGKAFKSVLTFFAQDSDTRILCYCNAQVYKRSQSEEVLKFVEFWKRIKGCYPTYLLFDSKLTTYQNLSQLNQKGIYFIT
;
A
#
# COMPACT_ATOMS: atom_id res chain seq x y z
N MET A 1 -9.25 -25.84 -47.27
CA MET A 1 -8.07 -26.28 -46.49
C MET A 1 -6.83 -25.66 -47.11
N PRO A 2 -5.91 -25.08 -46.32
CA PRO A 2 -4.70 -24.47 -46.88
C PRO A 2 -3.91 -25.52 -47.67
N SER A 3 -3.38 -25.12 -48.82
CA SER A 3 -2.54 -25.95 -49.65
C SER A 3 -1.25 -26.34 -48.91
N ARG A 4 -0.65 -27.47 -49.28
CA ARG A 4 0.64 -27.90 -48.71
C ARG A 4 1.71 -26.80 -48.79
N LYS A 5 1.70 -25.99 -49.85
CA LYS A 5 2.63 -24.85 -50.02
C LYS A 5 2.37 -23.73 -49.02
N GLU A 6 1.12 -23.46 -48.66
CA GLU A 6 0.76 -22.46 -47.65
C GLU A 6 1.12 -22.93 -46.24
N ILE A 7 0.89 -24.21 -45.93
CA ILE A 7 1.29 -24.79 -44.64
C ILE A 7 2.82 -24.80 -44.50
N ALA A 8 3.56 -25.05 -45.58
CA ALA A 8 5.02 -25.03 -45.56
C ALA A 8 5.59 -23.66 -45.17
N LYS A 9 4.90 -22.54 -45.48
CA LYS A 9 5.34 -21.19 -45.09
C LYS A 9 5.45 -21.02 -43.58
N PHE A 10 4.57 -21.67 -42.81
CA PHE A 10 4.63 -21.64 -41.34
C PHE A 10 5.99 -22.12 -40.79
N PHE A 11 6.61 -23.11 -41.43
CA PHE A 11 7.90 -23.67 -41.00
C PHE A 11 9.11 -22.88 -41.51
N PHE A 12 8.92 -21.92 -42.43
CA PHE A 12 10.01 -21.13 -42.96
C PHE A 12 10.30 -19.86 -42.14
N ASP A 13 9.37 -19.44 -41.28
CA ASP A 13 9.51 -18.27 -40.41
C ASP A 13 9.13 -18.60 -38.95
N PRO A 14 10.01 -19.30 -38.21
CA PRO A 14 9.72 -19.66 -36.82
C PRO A 14 9.71 -18.39 -35.94
N VAL A 15 8.61 -18.13 -35.24
CA VAL A 15 8.47 -16.95 -34.36
C VAL A 15 9.17 -17.16 -33.01
N LEU A 16 9.11 -18.38 -32.46
CA LEU A 16 9.64 -18.69 -31.13
C LEU A 16 11.17 -18.80 -31.13
N PRO A 17 11.87 -18.21 -30.13
CA PRO A 17 13.34 -18.26 -30.03
C PRO A 17 13.91 -19.69 -30.04
N ALA A 18 13.28 -20.62 -29.34
CA ALA A 18 13.72 -22.01 -29.28
C ALA A 18 13.62 -22.72 -30.65
N ALA A 19 12.57 -22.42 -31.42
CA ALA A 19 12.40 -22.92 -32.78
C ALA A 19 13.43 -22.33 -33.75
N LYS A 20 13.76 -21.03 -33.60
CA LYS A 20 14.85 -20.37 -34.36
C LYS A 20 16.20 -21.00 -34.05
N GLN A 21 16.51 -21.26 -32.78
CA GLN A 21 17.76 -21.88 -32.37
C GLN A 21 17.88 -23.31 -32.91
N TYR A 22 16.83 -24.12 -32.77
CA TYR A 22 16.81 -25.49 -33.28
C TYR A 22 16.97 -25.55 -34.81
N GLU A 23 16.16 -24.81 -35.58
CA GLU A 23 16.26 -24.80 -37.04
C GLU A 23 17.58 -24.21 -37.53
N GLY A 24 18.11 -23.20 -36.84
CA GLY A 24 19.41 -22.61 -37.15
C GLY A 24 20.57 -23.59 -36.96
N LEU A 25 20.65 -24.24 -35.80
CA LEU A 25 21.67 -25.23 -35.48
C LEU A 25 21.55 -26.47 -36.40
N ARG A 26 20.33 -26.93 -36.67
CA ARG A 26 20.07 -28.02 -37.62
C ARG A 26 20.50 -27.65 -39.04
N ALA A 27 20.21 -26.44 -39.51
CA ALA A 27 20.65 -26.00 -40.83
C ALA A 27 22.17 -25.89 -40.94
N TYR A 28 22.85 -25.54 -39.85
CA TYR A 28 24.31 -25.44 -39.81
C TYR A 28 24.99 -26.81 -39.77
N PHE A 29 24.56 -27.72 -38.88
CA PHE A 29 25.22 -29.01 -38.68
C PHE A 29 24.73 -30.14 -39.59
N VAL A 30 23.46 -30.11 -40.03
CA VAL A 30 22.87 -31.19 -40.84
C VAL A 30 22.77 -30.82 -42.32
N LYS A 31 22.51 -29.54 -42.62
CA LYS A 31 22.35 -29.05 -44.01
C LYS A 31 23.58 -28.28 -44.52
N GLU A 32 24.65 -28.24 -43.73
CA GLU A 32 25.95 -27.60 -44.04
C GLU A 32 25.86 -26.18 -44.62
N CYS A 33 24.82 -25.44 -44.23
CA CYS A 33 24.60 -24.09 -44.72
C CYS A 33 25.56 -23.10 -44.06
N SER A 34 26.00 -22.07 -44.80
CA SER A 34 26.92 -21.07 -44.24
C SER A 34 26.27 -20.28 -43.10
N ALA A 35 27.04 -20.04 -42.04
CA ALA A 35 26.59 -19.31 -40.85
C ALA A 35 26.00 -17.93 -41.19
N ARG A 36 26.59 -17.24 -42.18
CA ARG A 36 26.11 -15.93 -42.67
C ARG A 36 24.72 -16.00 -43.29
N LYS A 37 24.43 -17.05 -44.06
CA LYS A 37 23.13 -17.23 -44.72
C LYS A 37 22.04 -17.60 -43.71
N ILE A 38 22.37 -18.39 -42.70
CA ILE A 38 21.44 -18.77 -41.62
C ILE A 38 21.13 -17.57 -40.72
N ALA A 39 22.15 -16.81 -40.33
CA ALA A 39 21.99 -15.62 -39.49
C ALA A 39 21.06 -14.59 -40.14
N LEU A 40 21.30 -14.27 -41.42
CA LEU A 40 20.44 -13.36 -42.18
C LEU A 40 18.99 -13.86 -42.27
N ARG A 41 18.79 -15.16 -42.50
CA ARG A 41 17.47 -15.76 -42.66
C ARG A 41 16.64 -15.75 -41.37
N LEU A 42 17.27 -16.01 -40.21
CA LEU A 42 16.56 -16.15 -38.93
C LEU A 42 16.57 -14.85 -38.09
N GLY A 43 17.21 -13.79 -38.59
CA GLY A 43 17.28 -12.48 -37.95
C GLY A 43 18.34 -12.36 -36.86
N TYR A 44 19.42 -13.14 -36.94
CA TYR A 44 20.59 -13.03 -36.04
C TYR A 44 21.70 -12.20 -36.68
N THR A 45 22.54 -11.56 -35.86
CA THR A 45 23.86 -11.12 -36.31
C THR A 45 24.79 -12.32 -36.49
N LEU A 46 25.77 -12.21 -37.37
CA LEU A 46 26.73 -13.29 -37.63
C LEU A 46 27.46 -13.73 -36.34
N SER A 47 27.87 -12.78 -35.51
CA SER A 47 28.55 -13.03 -34.23
C SER A 47 27.64 -13.73 -33.21
N SER A 48 26.36 -13.34 -33.12
CA SER A 48 25.39 -13.98 -32.24
C SER A 48 25.15 -15.44 -32.64
N PHE A 49 25.02 -15.72 -33.95
CA PHE A 49 24.83 -17.08 -34.43
C PHE A 49 26.08 -17.96 -34.24
N GLN A 50 27.28 -17.41 -34.44
CA GLN A 50 28.54 -18.12 -34.16
C GLN A 50 28.71 -18.45 -32.68
N THR A 51 28.26 -17.55 -31.79
CA THR A 51 28.23 -17.78 -30.33
C THR A 51 27.28 -18.93 -30.01
N LEU A 52 26.08 -18.95 -30.57
CA LEU A 52 25.12 -20.05 -30.42
C LEU A 52 25.71 -21.41 -30.84
N VAL A 53 26.41 -21.46 -31.98
CA VAL A 53 27.09 -22.67 -32.47
C VAL A 53 28.20 -23.12 -31.52
N ARG A 54 29.01 -22.18 -31.02
CA ARG A 54 30.09 -22.46 -30.07
C ARG A 54 29.54 -23.03 -28.77
N ASP A 55 28.57 -22.34 -28.17
CA ASP A 55 28.00 -22.71 -26.88
C ASP A 55 27.28 -24.06 -26.97
N PHE A 56 26.63 -24.36 -28.11
CA PHE A 56 26.05 -25.67 -28.38
C PHE A 56 27.09 -26.81 -28.41
N LYS A 57 28.26 -26.59 -29.04
CA LYS A 57 29.36 -27.56 -29.04
C LYS A 57 29.93 -27.79 -27.64
N VAL A 58 30.11 -26.72 -26.87
CA VAL A 58 30.61 -26.79 -25.48
C VAL A 58 29.63 -27.57 -24.60
N ASN A 59 28.34 -27.24 -24.66
CA ASN A 59 27.31 -27.93 -23.88
C ASN A 59 27.23 -29.43 -24.20
N LEU A 60 27.34 -29.82 -25.47
CA LEU A 60 27.39 -31.24 -25.85
C LEU A 60 28.64 -31.94 -25.31
N LYS A 61 29.80 -31.27 -25.35
CA LYS A 61 31.07 -31.82 -24.82
C LYS A 61 31.02 -32.01 -23.30
N GLU A 62 30.29 -31.15 -22.59
CA GLU A 62 30.06 -31.22 -21.15
C GLU A 62 28.91 -32.18 -20.76
N GLY A 63 28.30 -32.88 -21.73
CA GLY A 63 27.23 -33.85 -21.49
C GLY A 63 25.85 -33.23 -21.19
N ARG A 64 25.69 -31.91 -21.37
CA ARG A 64 24.41 -31.21 -21.18
C ARG A 64 23.52 -31.41 -22.40
N LYS A 65 22.29 -31.89 -22.18
CA LYS A 65 21.29 -32.01 -23.25
C LYS A 65 20.63 -30.64 -23.50
N PRO A 66 20.66 -30.12 -24.73
CA PRO A 66 20.00 -28.86 -25.06
C PRO A 66 18.48 -29.05 -25.09
N GLU A 67 17.77 -28.33 -24.22
CA GLU A 67 16.31 -28.38 -24.12
C GLU A 67 15.66 -27.38 -25.09
N PHE A 68 15.54 -27.75 -26.36
CA PHE A 68 14.82 -26.91 -27.34
C PHE A 68 13.30 -26.98 -27.17
N PHE A 69 12.80 -28.12 -26.68
CA PHE A 69 11.37 -28.37 -26.50
C PHE A 69 11.18 -29.16 -25.19
N ILE A 70 10.67 -28.48 -24.16
CA ILE A 70 10.40 -29.10 -22.85
C ILE A 70 9.06 -29.84 -22.95
N SER A 71 9.05 -31.17 -22.73
CA SER A 71 7.82 -31.92 -22.51
C SER A 71 7.31 -31.67 -21.09
N HIS A 72 6.24 -30.89 -20.95
CA HIS A 72 5.58 -30.74 -19.66
C HIS A 72 4.70 -31.96 -19.41
N HIS A 73 5.09 -32.84 -18.48
CA HIS A 73 4.16 -33.83 -17.96
C HIS A 73 3.18 -33.14 -16.99
N PRO A 74 1.85 -33.26 -17.18
CA PRO A 74 0.89 -32.80 -16.19
C PRO A 74 1.17 -33.50 -14.86
N GLY A 75 1.22 -32.75 -13.76
CA GLY A 75 1.38 -33.32 -12.43
C GLY A 75 0.24 -34.30 -12.07
N PRO A 76 0.42 -35.14 -11.04
CA PRO A 76 -0.59 -36.10 -10.60
C PRO A 76 -1.94 -35.41 -10.33
N LYS A 77 -3.03 -35.91 -10.92
CA LYS A 77 -4.39 -35.37 -10.73
C LYS A 77 -5.00 -35.71 -9.37
N THR A 78 -4.39 -36.63 -8.61
CA THR A 78 -4.90 -37.08 -7.31
C THR A 78 -3.99 -36.59 -6.19
N THR A 79 -4.59 -35.94 -5.20
CA THR A 79 -3.91 -35.51 -3.98
C THR A 79 -4.47 -36.35 -2.83
N PRO A 80 -3.67 -37.21 -2.16
CA PRO A 80 -4.17 -38.13 -1.13
C PRO A 80 -4.96 -37.43 -0.01
N LYS A 81 -4.58 -36.18 0.32
CA LYS A 81 -5.26 -35.35 1.32
C LYS A 81 -6.68 -34.93 0.91
N LYS A 82 -6.96 -34.78 -0.40
CA LYS A 82 -8.31 -34.44 -0.90
C LYS A 82 -9.22 -35.66 -0.85
N ASP A 83 -8.71 -36.83 -1.22
CA ASP A 83 -9.50 -38.06 -1.27
C ASP A 83 -9.96 -38.50 0.14
N LEU A 84 -9.13 -38.27 1.18
CA LEU A 84 -9.46 -38.59 2.57
C LEU A 84 -10.67 -37.83 3.13
N VAL A 85 -10.86 -36.57 2.73
CA VAL A 85 -11.94 -35.70 3.26
C VAL A 85 -13.07 -35.47 2.26
N ARG A 86 -12.97 -36.03 1.04
CA ARG A 86 -13.94 -35.80 -0.05
C ARG A 86 -15.35 -36.18 0.37
N MET A 87 -15.56 -37.39 0.91
CA MET A 87 -16.88 -37.87 1.33
C MET A 87 -17.47 -37.04 2.47
N GLU A 88 -16.65 -36.62 3.43
CA GLU A 88 -17.08 -35.82 4.57
C GLU A 88 -17.46 -34.40 4.13
N ALA A 89 -16.64 -33.78 3.29
CA ALA A 89 -16.91 -32.47 2.71
C ALA A 89 -18.22 -32.47 1.89
N ILE A 90 -18.49 -33.53 1.12
CA ILE A 90 -19.75 -33.70 0.38
C ILE A 90 -20.94 -33.85 1.34
N THR A 91 -20.78 -34.60 2.42
CA THR A 91 -21.84 -34.82 3.41
C THR A 91 -22.21 -33.53 4.13
N LEU A 92 -21.21 -32.79 4.61
CA LEU A 92 -21.39 -31.46 5.19
C LEU A 92 -21.97 -30.49 4.17
N ARG A 93 -21.59 -30.60 2.89
CA ARG A 93 -22.16 -29.77 1.85
C ARG A 93 -23.65 -30.03 1.62
N LYS A 94 -24.08 -31.30 1.62
CA LYS A 94 -25.50 -31.70 1.53
C LYS A 94 -26.33 -31.17 2.71
N GLN A 95 -25.69 -30.94 3.86
CA GLN A 95 -26.29 -30.31 5.03
C GLN A 95 -26.27 -28.75 4.98
N ASN A 96 -25.96 -28.15 3.82
CA ASN A 96 -25.90 -26.71 3.60
C ASN A 96 -24.80 -25.94 4.38
N TYR A 97 -23.72 -26.62 4.78
CA TYR A 97 -22.55 -25.94 5.35
C TYR A 97 -21.77 -25.15 4.28
N SER A 98 -21.22 -24.00 4.67
CA SER A 98 -20.36 -23.17 3.81
C SER A 98 -18.95 -23.73 3.74
N ILE A 99 -18.14 -23.28 2.76
CA ILE A 99 -16.73 -23.72 2.62
C ILE A 99 -15.94 -23.47 3.93
N TYR A 100 -16.20 -22.34 4.59
CA TYR A 100 -15.57 -21.98 5.87
C TYR A 100 -16.04 -22.88 7.01
N ASP A 101 -17.34 -23.18 7.08
CA ASP A 101 -17.89 -24.08 8.12
C ASP A 101 -17.37 -25.51 7.94
N ILE A 102 -17.25 -25.98 6.69
CA ILE A 102 -16.70 -27.29 6.36
C ILE A 102 -15.23 -27.37 6.80
N GLN A 103 -14.42 -26.33 6.55
CA GLN A 103 -13.04 -26.30 7.00
C GLN A 103 -12.96 -26.37 8.54
N ALA A 104 -13.74 -25.55 9.24
CA ALA A 104 -13.74 -25.54 10.70
C ALA A 104 -14.14 -26.90 11.30
N LEU A 105 -15.15 -27.57 10.73
CA LEU A 105 -15.59 -28.90 11.16
C LEU A 105 -14.61 -30.03 10.81
N LEU A 106 -13.84 -29.86 9.73
CA LEU A 106 -12.77 -30.80 9.37
C LEU A 106 -11.53 -30.60 10.26
N GLU A 107 -11.21 -29.36 10.62
CA GLU A 107 -10.14 -29.02 11.55
C GLU A 107 -10.40 -29.56 12.96
N THR A 108 -11.64 -29.48 13.48
CA THR A 108 -11.99 -30.09 14.77
C THR A 108 -11.83 -31.61 14.77
N LYS A 109 -11.92 -32.24 13.60
CA LYS A 109 -11.67 -33.68 13.39
C LYS A 109 -10.20 -34.00 13.08
N GLY A 110 -9.30 -33.02 13.12
CA GLY A 110 -7.86 -33.20 12.91
C GLY A 110 -7.39 -33.14 11.45
N TYR A 111 -8.25 -32.76 10.51
CA TYR A 111 -7.89 -32.63 9.10
C TYR A 111 -7.47 -31.19 8.76
N ILE A 112 -6.22 -31.03 8.29
CA ILE A 112 -5.71 -29.74 7.81
C ILE A 112 -5.90 -29.67 6.29
N ILE A 113 -6.92 -28.92 5.85
CA ILE A 113 -7.24 -28.70 4.43
C ILE A 113 -7.58 -27.23 4.18
N SER A 114 -7.18 -26.70 3.02
CA SER A 114 -7.44 -25.31 2.65
C SER A 114 -8.86 -25.11 2.08
N HIS A 115 -9.41 -23.90 2.25
CA HIS A 115 -10.65 -23.46 1.60
C HIS A 115 -10.67 -23.73 0.09
N THR A 116 -9.53 -23.56 -0.59
CA THR A 116 -9.39 -23.81 -2.04
C THR A 116 -9.56 -25.28 -2.38
N ALA A 117 -8.96 -26.19 -1.60
CA ALA A 117 -9.07 -27.62 -1.85
C ALA A 117 -10.51 -28.12 -1.59
N ILE A 118 -11.20 -27.59 -0.57
CA ILE A 118 -12.63 -27.86 -0.36
C ILE A 118 -13.45 -27.33 -1.54
N SER A 119 -13.19 -26.10 -2.00
CA SER A 119 -13.89 -25.53 -3.14
C SER A 119 -13.72 -26.35 -4.42
N GLU A 120 -12.53 -26.93 -4.64
CA GLU A 120 -12.26 -27.80 -5.78
C GLU A 120 -13.01 -29.12 -5.69
N ILE A 121 -13.02 -29.76 -4.51
CA ILE A 121 -13.81 -30.97 -4.25
C ILE A 121 -15.30 -30.73 -4.56
N LEU A 122 -15.86 -29.64 -4.05
CA LEU A 122 -17.26 -29.31 -4.25
C LEU A 122 -17.60 -28.97 -5.71
N ARG A 123 -16.65 -28.37 -6.43
CA ARG A 123 -16.78 -28.06 -7.86
C ARG A 123 -16.69 -29.32 -8.73
N GLU A 124 -15.80 -30.24 -8.40
CA GLU A 124 -15.68 -31.55 -9.07
C GLU A 124 -16.98 -32.36 -8.93
N GLU A 125 -17.64 -32.27 -7.77
CA GLU A 125 -18.92 -32.94 -7.48
C GLU A 125 -20.16 -32.18 -7.99
N GLY A 126 -19.98 -31.02 -8.64
CA GLY A 126 -21.07 -30.27 -9.28
C GLY A 126 -21.94 -29.42 -8.33
N PHE A 127 -21.49 -29.14 -7.10
CA PHE A 127 -22.26 -28.27 -6.19
C PHE A 127 -22.22 -26.81 -6.64
N ALA A 128 -23.42 -26.22 -6.79
CA ALA A 128 -23.55 -24.78 -7.04
C ALA A 128 -23.14 -23.94 -5.80
N ARG A 129 -22.84 -22.66 -6.03
CA ARG A 129 -22.55 -21.70 -4.95
C ARG A 129 -23.78 -21.53 -4.06
N LEU A 130 -23.60 -21.50 -2.74
CA LEU A 130 -24.73 -21.24 -1.83
C LEU A 130 -25.26 -19.82 -2.05
N PRO A 131 -26.59 -19.61 -1.93
CA PRO A 131 -27.15 -18.28 -1.80
C PRO A 131 -26.58 -17.60 -0.55
N LYS A 132 -26.53 -16.26 -0.58
CA LYS A 132 -26.03 -15.47 0.55
C LYS A 132 -26.99 -15.66 1.73
N ARG A 133 -26.51 -16.28 2.82
CA ARG A 133 -27.32 -16.53 4.04
C ARG A 133 -27.91 -15.23 4.58
N SER A 134 -29.13 -15.32 5.13
CA SER A 134 -29.75 -14.21 5.84
C SER A 134 -29.05 -13.97 7.20
N LYS A 135 -29.14 -12.75 7.76
CA LYS A 135 -28.53 -12.44 9.08
C LYS A 135 -29.03 -13.36 10.20
N VAL A 136 -30.24 -13.92 10.07
CA VAL A 136 -30.88 -14.82 11.04
C VAL A 136 -30.29 -16.23 10.93
N GLU A 137 -30.17 -16.78 9.73
CA GLU A 137 -29.49 -18.07 9.49
C GLU A 137 -28.01 -18.02 9.89
N VAL A 138 -27.36 -16.86 9.69
CA VAL A 138 -25.99 -16.64 10.14
C VAL A 138 -25.89 -16.72 11.67
N ARG A 139 -26.91 -16.30 12.43
CA ARG A 139 -26.89 -16.37 13.91
C ARG A 139 -27.19 -17.77 14.47
N GLN A 140 -27.88 -18.63 13.74
CA GLN A 140 -28.30 -19.96 14.20
C GLN A 140 -27.24 -21.07 14.08
N VAL A 141 -26.15 -20.84 13.35
CA VAL A 141 -25.08 -21.83 13.20
C VAL A 141 -24.18 -21.84 14.44
N SER A 142 -24.19 -22.96 15.16
CA SER A 142 -23.44 -23.29 16.37
C SER A 142 -21.97 -23.62 16.09
N ILE A 143 -21.25 -22.68 15.47
CA ILE A 143 -19.78 -22.72 15.37
C ILE A 143 -19.25 -21.53 16.17
N SER A 144 -18.29 -21.79 17.06
CA SER A 144 -17.59 -20.75 17.81
C SER A 144 -16.90 -19.82 16.80
N ARG A 145 -17.47 -18.63 16.60
CA ARG A 145 -16.90 -17.64 15.69
C ARG A 145 -15.85 -16.82 16.42
N PRO A 146 -14.86 -16.29 15.68
CA PRO A 146 -14.04 -15.21 16.22
C PRO A 146 -14.97 -14.11 16.73
N ASN A 147 -14.68 -13.63 17.94
CA ASN A 147 -15.41 -12.51 18.52
C ASN A 147 -15.45 -11.36 17.52
N ILE A 148 -16.60 -10.73 17.38
CA ILE A 148 -16.75 -9.54 16.52
C ILE A 148 -16.63 -8.35 17.46
N PRO A 149 -15.72 -7.40 17.20
CA PRO A 149 -15.63 -6.21 18.03
C PRO A 149 -16.94 -5.44 17.94
N GLU A 150 -17.32 -4.78 19.04
CA GLU A 150 -18.53 -3.98 19.06
C GLU A 150 -18.46 -2.85 18.03
N VAL A 151 -19.61 -2.25 17.73
CA VAL A 151 -19.66 -1.11 16.82
C VAL A 151 -19.11 0.10 17.54
N THR A 152 -18.13 0.75 16.91
CA THR A 152 -17.62 2.05 17.36
C THR A 152 -18.70 3.12 17.28
N ASP A 153 -19.07 3.67 18.43
CA ASP A 153 -20.08 4.71 18.56
C ASP A 153 -19.84 5.50 19.86
N VAL A 154 -19.58 6.80 19.72
CA VAL A 154 -19.43 7.74 20.85
C VAL A 154 -20.63 7.70 21.80
N ARG A 155 -21.84 7.43 21.29
CA ARG A 155 -23.06 7.37 22.12
C ARG A 155 -23.13 6.12 22.99
N SER A 156 -22.29 5.13 22.71
CA SER A 156 -22.12 3.92 23.52
C SER A 156 -20.97 4.05 24.53
N LEU A 157 -20.25 5.17 24.53
CA LEU A 157 -19.19 5.43 25.50
C LEU A 157 -19.80 5.57 26.90
N ASN A 158 -19.35 4.73 27.82
CA ASN A 158 -19.77 4.76 29.22
C ASN A 158 -18.72 5.44 30.10
N LEU A 159 -19.03 6.63 30.61
CA LEU A 159 -18.16 7.40 31.53
C LEU A 159 -18.66 7.36 32.98
N SER A 160 -19.37 6.31 33.40
CA SER A 160 -19.87 6.18 34.77
C SER A 160 -18.73 6.20 35.79
N ASP A 161 -18.93 6.93 36.88
CA ASP A 161 -17.97 7.02 37.98
C ASP A 161 -17.64 5.63 38.56
N GLY A 162 -16.36 5.39 38.84
CA GLY A 162 -15.88 4.12 39.39
C GLY A 162 -15.73 2.99 38.37
N ARG A 163 -16.02 3.23 37.08
CA ARG A 163 -15.73 2.27 36.00
C ARG A 163 -14.23 2.00 35.94
N LYS A 164 -13.87 0.71 35.88
CA LYS A 164 -12.49 0.26 35.67
C LYS A 164 -12.36 -0.29 34.26
N VAL A 165 -11.35 0.19 33.53
CA VAL A 165 -11.01 -0.29 32.18
C VAL A 165 -9.61 -0.87 32.25
N THR A 166 -9.42 -2.03 31.62
CA THR A 166 -8.11 -2.68 31.50
C THR A 166 -7.59 -2.43 30.09
N THR A 167 -6.33 -2.00 29.97
CA THR A 167 -5.68 -1.77 28.68
C THR A 167 -4.18 -2.02 28.80
N GLU A 168 -3.58 -2.49 27.72
CA GLU A 168 -2.12 -2.62 27.61
C GLU A 168 -1.45 -1.28 27.30
N TYR A 169 -2.24 -0.27 26.93
CA TYR A 169 -1.77 1.03 26.41
C TYR A 169 -2.02 2.19 27.38
N GLY A 170 -1.93 1.93 28.69
CA GLY A 170 -2.16 2.94 29.73
C GLY A 170 -1.30 4.20 29.62
N GLY A 171 -0.12 4.11 28.98
CA GLY A 171 0.75 5.26 28.71
C GLY A 171 0.12 6.34 27.81
N LEU A 172 -0.90 5.99 27.02
CA LEU A 172 -1.64 6.97 26.20
C LEU A 172 -2.25 8.09 27.06
N PHE A 173 -2.72 7.76 28.26
CA PHE A 173 -3.39 8.72 29.13
C PHE A 173 -2.45 9.81 29.67
N LEU A 174 -1.13 9.60 29.61
CA LEU A 174 -0.14 10.63 29.95
C LEU A 174 -0.15 11.81 28.97
N PHE A 175 -0.67 11.62 27.76
CA PHE A 175 -0.78 12.68 26.75
C PHE A 175 -2.05 13.52 26.92
N LEU A 176 -3.07 13.05 27.64
CA LEU A 176 -4.34 13.77 27.76
C LEU A 176 -4.19 15.19 28.34
N PRO A 177 -3.40 15.43 29.41
CA PRO A 177 -3.18 16.78 29.91
C PRO A 177 -2.57 17.71 28.84
N ILE A 178 -1.60 17.19 28.07
CA ILE A 178 -0.93 17.95 26.99
C ILE A 178 -1.92 18.27 25.86
N LEU A 179 -2.76 17.31 25.47
CA LEU A 179 -3.77 17.50 24.42
C LEU A 179 -4.86 18.48 24.85
N SER A 180 -5.22 18.47 26.14
CA SER A 180 -6.17 19.41 26.74
C SER A 180 -5.59 20.81 26.83
N GLU A 181 -4.35 20.98 27.30
CA GLU A 181 -3.66 22.27 27.35
C GLU A 181 -3.48 22.87 25.95
N LEU A 182 -3.17 22.02 24.97
CA LEU A 182 -3.11 22.39 23.55
C LEU A 182 -4.47 22.82 22.97
N GLY A 183 -5.59 22.52 23.63
CA GLY A 183 -6.93 22.80 23.08
C GLY A 183 -7.18 22.07 21.75
N LEU A 184 -6.78 20.78 21.68
CA LEU A 184 -6.92 20.00 20.45
C LEU A 184 -8.38 19.97 19.97
N GLU A 185 -9.34 19.90 20.90
CA GLU A 185 -10.77 19.87 20.60
C GLU A 185 -11.20 21.11 19.80
N GLU A 186 -10.85 22.31 20.28
CA GLU A 186 -11.18 23.57 19.60
C GLU A 186 -10.47 23.71 18.26
N ILE A 187 -9.21 23.29 18.18
CA ILE A 187 -8.45 23.29 16.93
C ILE A 187 -9.14 22.40 15.89
N VAL A 188 -9.54 21.18 16.24
CA VAL A 188 -10.21 20.26 15.31
C VAL A 188 -11.59 20.77 14.91
N ALA A 189 -12.38 21.29 15.86
CA ALA A 189 -13.70 21.84 15.61
C ALA A 189 -13.66 23.01 14.60
N THR A 190 -12.68 23.91 14.75
CA THR A 190 -12.51 25.06 13.84
C THR A 190 -11.93 24.68 12.48
N SER A 191 -11.18 23.56 12.40
CA SER A 191 -10.52 23.09 11.17
C SER A 191 -11.45 22.38 10.18
N LYS A 192 -12.73 22.20 10.54
CA LYS A 192 -13.76 21.57 9.69
C LYS A 192 -13.42 20.16 9.23
N TYR A 193 -12.67 19.40 10.05
CA TYR A 193 -12.41 17.99 9.76
C TYR A 193 -13.73 17.18 9.70
N PRO A 194 -13.80 16.14 8.85
CA PRO A 194 -15.03 15.40 8.66
C PRO A 194 -15.37 14.59 9.92
N GLY A 195 -16.62 14.67 10.38
CA GLY A 195 -17.14 13.82 11.45
C GLY A 195 -18.30 12.97 10.98
N THR A 196 -18.76 12.07 11.84
CA THR A 196 -20.04 11.37 11.74
C THR A 196 -20.72 11.42 13.11
N THR A 197 -22.01 11.07 13.15
CA THR A 197 -22.73 10.98 14.43
C THR A 197 -22.19 9.90 15.36
N MET A 198 -21.61 8.83 14.81
CA MET A 198 -20.98 7.74 15.59
C MET A 198 -19.53 8.05 15.95
N ILE A 199 -18.81 8.73 15.07
CA ILE A 199 -17.38 9.04 15.21
C ILE A 199 -17.20 10.53 14.93
N PRO A 200 -17.21 11.39 15.98
CA PRO A 200 -16.92 12.81 15.86
C PRO A 200 -15.53 13.09 15.27
N ALA A 201 -15.30 14.31 14.81
CA ALA A 201 -14.04 14.70 14.16
C ALA A 201 -12.84 14.57 15.11
N VAL A 202 -12.99 14.99 16.37
CA VAL A 202 -11.95 14.91 17.42
C VAL A 202 -11.59 13.45 17.68
N SER A 203 -12.58 12.60 17.93
CA SER A 203 -12.40 11.17 18.12
C SER A 203 -11.72 10.48 16.95
N ALA A 204 -12.03 10.90 15.71
CA ALA A 204 -11.36 10.37 14.52
C ALA A 204 -9.88 10.78 14.45
N ILE A 205 -9.54 12.02 14.80
CA ILE A 205 -8.14 12.48 14.88
C ILE A 205 -7.40 11.73 16.00
N LEU A 206 -8.01 11.63 17.19
CA LEU A 206 -7.44 10.88 18.31
C LEU A 206 -7.21 9.41 17.94
N SER A 207 -8.13 8.78 17.21
CA SER A 207 -7.96 7.40 16.72
C SER A 207 -6.74 7.24 15.82
N HIS A 208 -6.41 8.23 14.98
CA HIS A 208 -5.18 8.23 14.19
C HIS A 208 -3.95 8.52 15.05
N LEU A 209 -4.08 9.42 16.03
CA LEU A 209 -3.02 9.76 16.96
C LEU A 209 -2.61 8.55 17.82
N VAL A 210 -3.58 7.75 18.29
CA VAL A 210 -3.31 6.50 19.01
C VAL A 210 -2.31 5.65 18.25
N LEU A 211 -2.57 5.37 16.96
CA LEU A 211 -1.67 4.57 16.12
C LEU A 211 -0.24 5.13 16.07
N LYS A 212 -0.09 6.46 16.10
CA LYS A 212 1.23 7.10 16.11
C LYS A 212 1.91 7.01 17.47
N LEU A 213 1.17 7.18 18.57
CA LEU A 213 1.73 7.12 19.92
C LEU A 213 2.17 5.72 20.32
N ILE A 214 1.52 4.68 19.79
CA ILE A 214 1.88 3.27 20.04
C ILE A 214 2.79 2.67 18.96
N ASP A 215 3.35 3.51 18.07
CA ASP A 215 4.27 3.12 16.99
C ASP A 215 3.70 2.06 16.01
N LYS A 216 2.42 2.15 15.67
CA LYS A 216 1.79 1.34 14.63
C LYS A 216 1.88 2.05 13.28
N GLU A 217 2.69 1.48 12.38
CA GLU A 217 2.99 2.09 11.09
C GLU A 217 1.79 2.23 10.14
N ARG A 218 0.88 1.25 10.13
CA ARG A 218 -0.22 1.14 9.14
C ARG A 218 -1.58 1.33 9.77
N HIS A 219 -2.45 2.06 9.07
CA HIS A 219 -3.85 2.26 9.47
C HIS A 219 -4.63 0.95 9.61
N SER A 220 -4.28 -0.08 8.84
CA SER A 220 -4.93 -1.40 8.93
C SER A 220 -4.70 -2.10 10.28
N HIS A 221 -3.64 -1.74 11.01
CA HIS A 221 -3.37 -2.32 12.33
C HIS A 221 -4.29 -1.77 13.42
N ILE A 222 -5.17 -0.81 13.11
CA ILE A 222 -6.19 -0.41 14.08
C ILE A 222 -7.10 -1.58 14.44
N ASP A 223 -7.32 -2.52 13.50
CA ASP A 223 -8.17 -3.67 13.75
C ASP A 223 -7.63 -4.61 14.84
N ASP A 224 -6.32 -4.55 15.13
CA ASP A 224 -5.67 -5.26 16.24
C ASP A 224 -6.11 -4.71 17.61
N LEU A 225 -6.61 -3.47 17.64
CA LEU A 225 -6.91 -2.70 18.85
C LEU A 225 -8.41 -2.58 19.11
N ASN A 226 -9.26 -3.07 18.19
CA ASN A 226 -10.72 -2.90 18.25
C ASN A 226 -11.39 -3.69 19.40
N PHE A 227 -10.63 -4.39 20.25
CA PHE A 227 -11.14 -5.06 21.45
C PHE A 227 -10.64 -4.40 22.75
N ASP A 228 -9.71 -3.45 22.67
CA ASP A 228 -9.20 -2.75 23.83
C ASP A 228 -10.07 -1.50 24.06
N GLU A 229 -10.81 -1.49 25.16
CA GLU A 229 -11.67 -0.36 25.53
C GLU A 229 -10.89 0.86 26.00
N GLY A 230 -9.66 0.69 26.50
CA GLY A 230 -8.85 1.80 27.01
C GLY A 230 -8.30 2.68 25.89
N VAL A 231 -7.88 2.08 24.77
CA VAL A 231 -7.51 2.85 23.57
C VAL A 231 -8.72 3.53 22.94
N GLY A 232 -9.91 2.93 23.02
CA GLY A 232 -11.17 3.57 22.65
C GLY A 232 -11.45 4.79 23.53
N LEU A 233 -11.33 4.62 24.85
CA LEU A 233 -11.56 5.67 25.84
C LEU A 233 -10.64 6.87 25.63
N PHE A 234 -9.35 6.65 25.33
CA PHE A 234 -8.42 7.73 24.98
C PHE A 234 -8.91 8.53 23.76
N ALA A 235 -9.56 7.87 22.79
CA ALA A 235 -10.11 8.50 21.60
C ALA A 235 -11.56 8.99 21.76
N GLU A 236 -12.09 9.06 22.99
CA GLU A 236 -13.48 9.44 23.30
C GLU A 236 -14.52 8.51 22.63
N LEU A 237 -14.21 7.22 22.54
CA LEU A 237 -15.08 6.20 21.93
C LEU A 237 -15.18 4.97 22.83
N ASN A 238 -16.21 4.16 22.63
CA ASN A 238 -16.29 2.85 23.29
C ASN A 238 -15.14 1.92 22.84
N LEU A 239 -14.80 1.95 21.54
CA LEU A 239 -13.73 1.18 20.90
C LEU A 239 -13.18 1.97 19.70
N LEU A 240 -11.99 1.62 19.23
CA LEU A 240 -11.43 2.26 18.04
C LEU A 240 -12.21 1.90 16.75
N PRO A 241 -12.27 2.82 15.76
CA PRO A 241 -12.92 2.56 14.48
C PRO A 241 -12.22 1.47 13.67
N LYS A 242 -13.01 0.72 12.89
CA LYS A 242 -12.45 -0.24 11.92
C LYS A 242 -11.57 0.43 10.87
N SER A 243 -10.62 -0.33 10.33
CA SER A 243 -9.71 0.13 9.27
C SER A 243 -10.44 0.75 8.06
N THR A 244 -11.62 0.26 7.71
CA THR A 244 -12.46 0.83 6.65
C THR A 244 -12.95 2.24 6.97
N ALA A 245 -13.35 2.51 8.22
CA ALA A 245 -13.80 3.83 8.66
C ALA A 245 -12.64 4.84 8.63
N ILE A 246 -11.47 4.45 9.12
CA ILE A 246 -10.24 5.26 9.04
C ILE A 246 -9.81 5.53 7.60
N SER A 247 -9.84 4.52 6.75
CA SER A 247 -9.48 4.69 5.34
C SER A 247 -10.43 5.68 4.66
N SER A 248 -11.75 5.51 4.83
CA SER A 248 -12.76 6.44 4.32
C SER A 248 -12.64 7.85 4.90
N TYR A 249 -12.17 7.99 6.15
CA TYR A 249 -11.88 9.29 6.75
C TYR A 249 -10.80 10.03 5.96
N SER A 250 -9.66 9.39 5.68
CA SER A 250 -8.55 10.00 4.94
C SER A 250 -8.97 10.53 3.57
N TYR A 251 -9.85 9.81 2.85
CA TYR A 251 -10.37 10.27 1.55
C TYR A 251 -11.25 11.54 1.62
N ARG A 252 -11.81 11.85 2.79
CA ARG A 252 -12.63 13.06 3.01
C ARG A 252 -11.81 14.25 3.49
N THR A 253 -10.56 14.04 3.92
CA THR A 253 -9.68 15.14 4.33
C THR A 253 -9.16 15.89 3.12
N ILE A 254 -9.20 17.22 3.19
CA ILE A 254 -8.71 18.10 2.12
C ILE A 254 -7.68 19.07 2.66
N ARG A 255 -6.89 19.64 1.73
CA ARG A 255 -5.79 20.53 2.06
C ARG A 255 -6.18 21.75 2.89
N SER A 256 -7.34 22.37 2.63
CA SER A 256 -7.78 23.54 3.40
C SER A 256 -8.02 23.21 4.87
N MET A 257 -8.50 22.00 5.20
CA MET A 257 -8.66 21.54 6.58
C MET A 257 -7.29 21.43 7.27
N ASN A 258 -6.32 20.80 6.60
CA ASN A 258 -4.95 20.65 7.14
C ASN A 258 -4.25 21.99 7.34
N LEU A 259 -4.41 22.93 6.41
CA LEU A 259 -3.83 24.27 6.56
C LEU A 259 -4.48 25.04 7.71
N CYS A 260 -5.81 24.92 7.89
CA CYS A 260 -6.51 25.53 9.00
C CYS A 260 -6.03 24.94 10.34
N PHE A 261 -5.90 23.62 10.41
CA PHE A 261 -5.38 22.93 11.59
C PHE A 261 -3.97 23.37 11.96
N LEU A 262 -3.04 23.36 10.99
CA LEU A 262 -1.66 23.78 11.22
C LEU A 262 -1.58 25.24 11.66
N GLU A 263 -2.37 26.12 11.04
CA GLU A 263 -2.42 27.53 11.43
C GLU A 263 -2.87 27.70 12.89
N LYS A 264 -3.92 27.00 13.32
CA LYS A 264 -4.42 27.05 14.70
C LYS A 264 -3.45 26.40 15.69
N LEU A 265 -2.87 25.27 15.30
CA LEU A 265 -1.86 24.58 16.09
C LEU A 265 -0.64 25.47 16.34
N ILE A 266 -0.10 26.11 15.30
CA ILE A 266 1.06 27.00 15.42
C ILE A 266 0.74 28.21 16.28
N HIS A 267 -0.47 28.79 16.15
CA HIS A 267 -0.88 29.89 17.03
C HIS A 267 -0.86 29.48 18.51
N ARG A 268 -1.36 28.28 18.83
CA ARG A 268 -1.38 27.78 20.21
C ARG A 268 0.02 27.44 20.71
N ILE A 269 0.80 26.70 19.93
CA ILE A 269 2.17 26.37 20.32
C ILE A 269 2.98 27.66 20.51
N HIS A 270 2.79 28.69 19.69
CA HIS A 270 3.51 29.94 19.84
C HIS A 270 3.19 30.70 21.13
N THR A 271 1.96 30.65 21.64
CA THR A 271 1.63 31.31 22.91
C THR A 271 2.31 30.64 24.10
N ASP A 272 2.56 29.33 23.99
CA ASP A 272 2.96 28.50 25.12
C ASP A 272 4.45 28.09 25.06
N ILE A 273 5.01 28.01 23.85
CA ILE A 273 6.39 27.63 23.53
C ILE A 273 6.94 28.69 22.58
N LEU A 274 8.08 29.29 22.93
CA LEU A 274 8.75 30.34 22.17
C LEU A 274 9.28 29.81 20.82
N LEU A 275 8.39 29.53 19.86
CA LEU A 275 8.71 29.30 18.46
C LEU A 275 9.22 30.63 17.89
N ASP A 276 10.51 30.88 18.14
CA ASP A 276 11.27 31.98 17.56
C ASP A 276 11.21 31.91 16.03
N ALA A 277 11.24 30.67 15.51
CA ALA A 277 10.83 30.28 14.17
C ALA A 277 11.44 31.15 13.07
N LYS A 278 12.77 31.30 13.18
CA LYS A 278 13.61 32.09 12.27
C LYS A 278 14.20 31.24 11.16
N VAL A 279 14.42 29.94 11.41
CA VAL A 279 15.16 29.03 10.54
C VAL A 279 14.31 27.81 10.22
N PHE A 280 14.09 27.54 8.93
CA PHE A 280 13.29 26.39 8.49
C PHE A 280 14.07 25.44 7.59
N ASN A 281 13.95 24.15 7.87
CA ASN A 281 14.36 23.08 6.97
C ASN A 281 13.21 22.76 6.02
N LEU A 282 13.44 22.84 4.71
CA LEU A 282 12.46 22.53 3.68
C LEU A 282 12.92 21.30 2.89
N ASP A 283 12.02 20.33 2.71
CA ASP A 283 12.33 19.12 1.96
C ASP A 283 11.13 18.58 1.18
N PHE A 284 11.46 17.88 0.09
CA PHE A 284 10.53 17.08 -0.68
C PHE A 284 10.72 15.60 -0.36
N HIS A 285 9.62 14.95 0.02
CA HIS A 285 9.60 13.52 0.28
C HIS A 285 8.66 12.80 -0.70
N PRO A 286 9.15 11.91 -1.57
CA PRO A 286 8.31 11.13 -2.46
C PRO A 286 7.78 9.86 -1.76
N VAL A 287 6.46 9.78 -1.56
CA VAL A 287 5.81 8.59 -1.00
C VAL A 287 5.45 7.60 -2.12
N PRO A 288 6.11 6.43 -2.20
CA PRO A 288 5.92 5.49 -3.31
C PRO A 288 4.51 4.92 -3.32
N HIS A 289 3.89 4.91 -4.49
CA HIS A 289 2.62 4.24 -4.73
C HIS A 289 2.84 2.92 -5.48
N ARG A 290 2.16 1.85 -5.03
CA ARG A 290 2.34 0.48 -5.54
C ARG A 290 1.21 -0.01 -6.46
N GLY A 291 0.15 0.77 -6.64
CA GLY A 291 -0.96 0.43 -7.55
C GLY A 291 -0.66 0.79 -9.00
N GLU A 292 -0.96 -0.14 -9.90
CA GLU A 292 -0.70 0.00 -11.33
C GLU A 292 -1.62 1.01 -12.01
N GLU A 293 -2.88 1.07 -11.58
CA GLU A 293 -3.94 1.90 -12.18
C GLU A 293 -3.89 3.38 -11.76
N SER A 294 -2.98 3.77 -10.88
CA SER A 294 -2.89 5.16 -10.42
C SER A 294 -2.39 6.12 -11.51
N VAL A 295 -3.02 7.29 -11.60
CA VAL A 295 -2.66 8.41 -12.49
C VAL A 295 -1.57 9.31 -11.85
N LEU A 296 -0.79 8.77 -10.91
CA LEU A 296 0.23 9.53 -10.18
C LEU A 296 1.47 9.80 -11.03
N GLU A 297 2.06 10.98 -10.83
CA GLU A 297 3.31 11.37 -11.45
C GLU A 297 4.49 10.52 -10.94
N ARG A 298 5.57 10.51 -11.72
CA ARG A 298 6.79 9.80 -11.35
C ARG A 298 7.83 10.75 -10.75
N HIS A 299 8.24 10.47 -9.52
CA HIS A 299 9.30 11.21 -8.84
C HIS A 299 10.48 10.29 -8.53
N TRP A 300 11.68 10.88 -8.47
CA TRP A 300 12.89 10.18 -8.11
C TRP A 300 12.83 9.75 -6.64
N ILE A 301 13.07 8.46 -6.35
CA ILE A 301 13.11 7.94 -4.99
C ILE A 301 14.56 7.56 -4.66
N PRO A 302 15.27 8.34 -3.80
CA PRO A 302 16.69 8.11 -3.51
C PRO A 302 16.99 6.70 -3.02
N SER A 303 16.20 6.18 -2.09
CA SER A 303 16.36 4.83 -1.52
C SER A 303 16.21 3.68 -2.55
N ARG A 304 15.68 3.97 -3.74
CA ARG A 304 15.52 3.00 -4.83
C ARG A 304 16.43 3.26 -6.03
N GLY A 305 17.06 4.43 -6.10
CA GLY A 305 17.89 4.83 -7.26
C GLY A 305 17.12 4.91 -8.58
N LYS A 306 15.81 5.15 -8.55
CA LYS A 306 14.98 5.26 -9.78
C LYS A 306 13.69 6.02 -9.55
N ALA A 307 13.13 6.58 -10.63
CA ALA A 307 11.84 7.27 -10.59
C ALA A 307 10.66 6.28 -10.55
N PHE A 308 9.74 6.47 -9.61
CA PHE A 308 8.56 5.62 -9.36
C PHE A 308 7.29 6.46 -9.31
N LYS A 309 6.13 5.84 -9.56
CA LYS A 309 4.84 6.48 -9.27
C LYS A 309 4.79 6.80 -7.78
N SER A 310 4.56 8.05 -7.42
CA SER A 310 4.59 8.49 -6.03
C SER A 310 3.78 9.76 -5.84
N VAL A 311 3.35 9.99 -4.61
CA VAL A 311 2.84 11.30 -4.17
C VAL A 311 4.05 12.11 -3.70
N LEU A 312 4.26 13.29 -4.29
CA LEU A 312 5.28 14.21 -3.82
C LEU A 312 4.73 15.02 -2.65
N THR A 313 5.39 14.94 -1.49
CA THR A 313 5.05 15.72 -0.31
C THR A 313 6.12 16.76 -0.02
N PHE A 314 5.72 17.95 0.40
CA PHE A 314 6.60 19.02 0.86
C PHE A 314 6.42 19.22 2.36
N PHE A 315 7.53 19.45 3.06
CA PHE A 315 7.56 19.70 4.49
C PHE A 315 8.38 20.94 4.80
N ALA A 316 7.90 21.75 5.74
CA ALA A 316 8.69 22.80 6.38
C ALA A 316 8.73 22.53 7.88
N GLN A 317 9.94 22.35 8.41
CA GLN A 317 10.20 22.06 9.80
C GLN A 317 11.01 23.19 10.41
N ASP A 318 10.62 23.65 11.59
CA ASP A 318 11.45 24.57 12.37
C ASP A 318 12.75 23.88 12.80
N SER A 319 13.89 24.54 12.58
CA SER A 319 15.20 23.90 12.78
C SER A 319 15.51 23.64 14.25
N ASP A 320 15.02 24.50 15.15
CA ASP A 320 15.36 24.44 16.57
C ASP A 320 14.46 23.44 17.31
N THR A 321 13.14 23.56 17.14
CA THR A 321 12.14 22.74 17.83
C THR A 321 11.82 21.43 17.12
N ARG A 322 12.21 21.29 15.84
CA ARG A 322 11.82 20.17 14.96
C ARG A 322 10.31 20.06 14.73
N ILE A 323 9.53 21.08 15.07
CA ILE A 323 8.09 21.10 14.83
C ILE A 323 7.81 21.24 13.34
N LEU A 324 6.89 20.43 12.82
CA LEU A 324 6.44 20.50 11.44
C LEU A 324 5.43 21.65 11.30
N CYS A 325 5.88 22.78 10.77
CA CYS A 325 5.07 23.99 10.65
C CYS A 325 4.24 24.04 9.36
N TYR A 326 4.62 23.29 8.32
CA TYR A 326 3.85 23.26 7.08
C TYR A 326 4.03 21.93 6.36
N CYS A 327 2.95 21.48 5.73
CA CYS A 327 2.99 20.32 4.86
C CYS A 327 2.08 20.46 3.64
N ASN A 328 2.48 19.81 2.54
CA ASN A 328 1.65 19.68 1.35
C ASN A 328 1.85 18.33 0.69
N ALA A 329 0.79 17.52 0.58
CA ALA A 329 0.81 16.23 -0.14
C ALA A 329 0.12 16.28 -1.52
N GLN A 330 -0.22 17.49 -2.00
CA GLN A 330 -0.87 17.72 -3.29
C GLN A 330 0.07 18.50 -4.23
N VAL A 331 1.37 18.20 -4.17
CA VAL A 331 2.38 18.88 -5.00
C VAL A 331 2.46 18.20 -6.36
N TYR A 332 2.23 18.99 -7.42
CA TYR A 332 2.43 18.56 -8.80
C TYR A 332 3.84 18.93 -9.26
N LYS A 333 4.44 18.07 -10.08
CA LYS A 333 5.79 18.26 -10.63
C LYS A 333 5.96 19.60 -11.35
N ARG A 334 4.93 20.08 -12.06
CA ARG A 334 4.94 21.36 -12.77
C ARG A 334 5.01 22.60 -11.87
N SER A 335 4.54 22.50 -10.62
CA SER A 335 4.46 23.62 -9.67
C SER A 335 5.23 23.36 -8.37
N GLN A 336 6.04 22.30 -8.33
CA GLN A 336 6.80 21.94 -7.13
C GLN A 336 7.79 23.05 -6.73
N SER A 337 8.43 23.72 -7.70
CA SER A 337 9.39 24.78 -7.42
C SER A 337 8.76 25.98 -6.72
N GLU A 338 7.46 26.21 -6.88
CA GLU A 338 6.72 27.31 -6.26
C GLU A 338 6.35 27.03 -4.80
N GLU A 339 6.52 25.79 -4.33
CA GLU A 339 6.04 25.38 -3.00
C GLU A 339 6.75 26.13 -1.87
N VAL A 340 8.02 26.50 -2.06
CA VAL A 340 8.76 27.37 -1.13
C VAL A 340 8.07 28.72 -0.95
N LEU A 341 7.56 29.32 -2.03
CA LEU A 341 6.87 30.61 -1.96
C LEU A 341 5.52 30.47 -1.25
N LYS A 342 4.80 29.36 -1.48
CA LYS A 342 3.53 29.08 -0.78
C LYS A 342 3.74 28.91 0.72
N PHE A 343 4.81 28.22 1.13
CA PHE A 343 5.17 28.11 2.54
C PHE A 343 5.47 29.48 3.15
N VAL A 344 6.30 30.29 2.49
CA VAL A 344 6.69 31.62 2.96
C VAL A 344 5.48 32.55 3.14
N GLU A 345 4.52 32.52 2.20
CA GLU A 345 3.28 33.30 2.32
C GLU A 345 2.34 32.74 3.39
N PHE A 346 2.27 31.41 3.54
CA PHE A 346 1.55 30.79 4.65
C PHE A 346 2.12 31.22 6.01
N TRP A 347 3.44 31.21 6.14
CA TRP A 347 4.12 31.63 7.36
C TRP A 347 3.87 33.10 7.68
N LYS A 348 4.00 33.98 6.68
CA LYS A 348 3.69 35.40 6.85
C LYS A 348 2.25 35.66 7.25
N ARG A 349 1.29 34.90 6.72
CA ARG A 349 -0.11 35.04 7.14
C ARG A 349 -0.31 34.74 8.62
N ILE A 350 0.41 33.75 9.15
CA ILE A 350 0.30 33.30 10.54
C ILE A 350 1.04 34.23 11.50
N LYS A 351 2.26 34.63 11.14
CA LYS A 351 3.16 35.36 12.05
C LYS A 351 3.24 36.86 11.80
N GLY A 352 2.70 37.34 10.67
CA GLY A 352 2.84 38.72 10.20
C GLY A 352 4.19 39.05 9.56
N CYS A 353 5.21 38.20 9.73
CA CYS A 353 6.55 38.37 9.19
C CYS A 353 7.01 37.17 8.35
N TYR A 354 7.96 37.41 7.45
CA TYR A 354 8.60 36.34 6.68
C TYR A 354 9.62 35.57 7.53
N PRO A 355 9.89 34.28 7.21
CA PRO A 355 10.98 33.55 7.85
C PRO A 355 12.34 34.20 7.53
N THR A 356 13.31 34.11 8.43
CA THR A 356 14.62 34.74 8.25
C THR A 356 15.54 33.90 7.38
N TYR A 357 15.64 32.59 7.66
CA TYR A 357 16.51 31.64 6.98
C TYR A 357 15.75 30.40 6.52
N LEU A 358 16.05 29.96 5.30
CA LEU A 358 15.54 28.72 4.72
C LEU A 358 16.71 27.80 4.34
N LEU A 359 16.65 26.55 4.76
CA LEU A 359 17.65 25.51 4.50
C LEU A 359 17.02 24.44 3.63
N PHE A 360 17.58 24.19 2.44
CA PHE A 360 17.05 23.19 1.51
C PHE A 360 18.08 22.75 0.47
N ASP A 361 17.80 21.71 -0.33
CA ASP A 361 18.66 21.32 -1.46
C ASP A 361 18.55 22.31 -2.63
N SER A 362 19.69 22.65 -3.26
CA SER A 362 19.81 23.39 -4.53
C SER A 362 18.75 23.13 -5.61
N LYS A 363 18.18 21.92 -5.71
CA LYS A 363 17.16 21.55 -6.71
C LYS A 363 15.73 21.73 -6.24
N LEU A 364 15.51 22.18 -5.00
CA LEU A 364 14.17 22.38 -4.43
C LEU A 364 13.38 23.45 -5.19
N THR A 365 14.04 24.52 -5.66
CA THR A 365 13.39 25.62 -6.36
C THR A 365 14.24 26.17 -7.52
N THR A 366 13.74 27.20 -8.22
CA THR A 366 14.40 27.82 -9.36
C THR A 366 15.11 29.13 -8.98
N TYR A 367 16.09 29.57 -9.78
CA TYR A 367 16.75 30.86 -9.59
C TYR A 367 15.78 32.05 -9.57
N GLN A 368 14.69 31.99 -10.35
CA GLN A 368 13.64 33.02 -10.32
C GLN A 368 12.96 33.13 -8.94
N ASN A 369 12.68 31.98 -8.31
CA ASN A 369 12.07 31.95 -6.99
C ASN A 369 13.09 32.35 -5.91
N LEU A 370 14.36 31.97 -6.03
CA LEU A 370 15.42 32.45 -5.14
C LEU A 370 15.56 33.97 -5.18
N SER A 371 15.48 34.57 -6.36
CA SER A 371 15.47 36.03 -6.51
C SER A 371 14.28 36.67 -5.79
N GLN A 372 13.09 36.08 -5.89
CA GLN A 372 11.90 36.55 -5.15
C GLN A 372 12.06 36.44 -3.64
N LEU A 373 12.67 35.36 -3.13
CA LEU A 373 12.97 35.20 -1.70
C LEU A 373 13.92 36.31 -1.22
N ASN A 374 14.99 36.56 -1.98
CA ASN A 374 15.96 37.61 -1.65
C ASN A 374 15.31 39.00 -1.65
N GLN A 375 14.42 39.30 -2.62
CA GLN A 375 13.66 40.56 -2.66
C GLN A 375 12.73 40.73 -1.45
N LYS A 376 12.27 39.63 -0.84
CA LYS A 376 11.45 39.63 0.39
C LYS A 376 12.30 39.71 1.67
N GLY A 377 13.62 39.81 1.56
CA GLY A 377 14.55 39.86 2.69
C GLY A 377 14.76 38.50 3.37
N ILE A 378 14.51 37.40 2.65
CA ILE A 378 14.64 36.04 3.17
C ILE A 378 15.98 35.47 2.72
N TYR A 379 16.80 35.05 3.69
CA TYR A 379 18.07 34.40 3.44
C TYR A 379 17.87 32.89 3.24
N PHE A 380 18.74 32.27 2.44
CA PHE A 380 18.67 30.84 2.18
C PHE A 380 20.06 30.22 2.03
N ILE A 381 20.15 28.93 2.38
CA ILE A 381 21.32 28.07 2.17
C ILE A 381 20.85 26.85 1.39
N THR A 382 21.54 26.56 0.28
CA THR A 382 21.17 25.55 -0.72
C THR A 382 22.20 24.45 -0.92
#